data_AF-A0A7J6W1W1-F1
#
_entry.id   AF-A0A7J6W1W1-F1
#
_cell.length_a   1.000
_cell.length_b   1.000
_cell.length_c   1.000
_cell.angle_alpha   90.00
_cell.angle_beta   90.00
_cell.angle_gamma   90.00
#
_symmetry.space_group_name_H-M   'P 1'
#
loop_
_entity.id
_entity.type
_entity.pdbx_description
1 polymer ?
#
loop_
_entity_poly.entity_id
_entity_poly.type
_entity_poly.pdbx_seq_one_letter_code
_entity_poly.pdbx_strand_id
1 'polypeptide(L)'
;MTTESLTCDVLIQSSPTDEAAANNSQPRVRQPVQVLRERCRAYDINPEHGYGPALCLEFAKSYRFMKLSVFMSLLRNMNDVQFSDRFSVDSAWSTLIEVKRCTPPFSDNHRFPASDIYVCLDKAPILCLLSTLHCILATPLESIDVHLINEYFNTITSLFSEVSLENNSSAVFYRRDSFEQTFDLNWIP
;
A
#
# COMPACT_ATOMS: atom_id res chain seq x y z
N MET A 1 33.79 25.89 -55.76
CA MET A 1 33.44 27.31 -55.50
C MET A 1 32.89 27.34 -54.09
N THR A 2 33.40 28.01 -53.07
CA THR A 2 34.45 29.03 -52.84
C THR A 2 34.53 29.09 -51.29
N THR A 3 35.69 28.85 -50.65
CA THR A 3 36.56 29.86 -49.97
C THR A 3 35.79 30.77 -48.97
N GLU A 4 36.15 31.06 -47.73
CA GLU A 4 37.41 31.19 -46.96
C GLU A 4 37.03 31.28 -45.46
N SER A 5 37.73 30.60 -44.54
CA SER A 5 38.69 31.14 -43.55
C SER A 5 38.53 32.61 -43.13
N LEU A 6 38.36 32.86 -41.81
CA LEU A 6 39.03 33.95 -41.09
C LEU A 6 38.97 33.73 -39.57
N THR A 7 40.13 33.38 -39.03
CA THR A 7 40.51 33.43 -37.61
C THR A 7 40.58 34.87 -37.08
N CYS A 8 40.18 35.06 -35.82
CA CYS A 8 40.70 36.12 -34.96
C CYS A 8 40.81 35.59 -33.53
N ASP A 9 42.02 35.20 -33.16
CA ASP A 9 42.44 35.00 -31.77
C ASP A 9 42.67 36.38 -31.12
N VAL A 10 42.08 36.59 -29.94
CA VAL A 10 42.63 37.48 -28.92
C VAL A 10 42.55 36.78 -27.57
N LEU A 11 43.73 36.39 -27.09
CA LEU A 11 44.04 35.90 -25.74
C LEU A 11 44.26 37.07 -24.78
N ILE A 12 43.57 37.08 -23.64
CA ILE A 12 44.05 37.60 -22.34
C ILE A 12 43.43 36.69 -21.25
N GLN A 13 44.16 35.66 -20.77
CA GLN A 13 44.91 35.61 -19.49
C GLN A 13 44.08 35.95 -18.23
N SER A 14 43.63 34.94 -17.47
CA SER A 14 44.17 34.50 -16.15
C SER A 14 43.16 34.87 -15.04
N SER A 15 42.73 34.07 -14.06
CA SER A 15 43.23 32.86 -13.39
C SER A 15 42.09 32.25 -12.54
N PRO A 16 42.27 31.06 -11.91
CA PRO A 16 41.20 30.18 -11.43
C PRO A 16 40.80 30.47 -9.97
N THR A 17 39.59 30.06 -9.57
CA THR A 17 39.31 29.81 -8.15
C THR A 17 38.19 28.78 -8.00
N ASP A 18 38.62 27.59 -7.58
CA ASP A 18 37.96 26.61 -6.74
C ASP A 18 36.55 26.13 -7.12
N GLU A 19 36.53 24.94 -7.72
CA GLU A 19 35.52 23.93 -7.46
C GLU A 19 35.31 23.76 -5.95
N ALA A 20 34.21 24.29 -5.43
CA ALA A 20 33.68 23.90 -4.13
C ALA A 20 32.19 23.55 -4.27
N ALA A 21 31.96 22.24 -4.32
CA ALA A 21 30.82 21.54 -3.74
C ALA A 21 29.39 22.04 -4.07
N ALA A 22 28.79 21.35 -5.03
CA ALA A 22 27.48 20.70 -4.91
C ALA A 22 26.62 21.04 -3.68
N ASN A 23 25.45 21.64 -3.91
CA ASN A 23 24.20 20.97 -3.54
C ASN A 23 23.00 21.60 -4.27
N ASN A 24 22.66 21.00 -5.42
CA ASN A 24 21.32 21.09 -5.99
C ASN A 24 20.34 20.49 -4.99
N SER A 25 19.76 21.34 -4.14
CA SER A 25 18.67 20.97 -3.26
C SER A 25 17.39 20.88 -4.08
N GLN A 26 17.26 19.83 -4.88
CA GLN A 26 15.98 19.45 -5.45
C GLN A 26 15.00 19.24 -4.28
N PRO A 27 13.79 19.83 -4.31
CA PRO A 27 12.79 19.59 -3.29
C PRO A 27 12.41 18.12 -3.35
N ARG A 28 12.89 17.33 -2.38
CA ARG A 28 12.38 15.97 -2.17
C ARG A 28 10.87 16.10 -2.00
N VAL A 29 10.11 15.54 -2.93
CA VAL A 29 8.66 15.36 -2.78
C VAL A 29 8.47 14.56 -1.50
N ARG A 30 8.14 15.25 -0.40
CA ARG A 30 7.95 14.60 0.90
C ARG A 30 6.75 13.68 0.75
N GLN A 31 6.92 12.43 1.14
CA GLN A 31 5.79 11.50 1.13
C GLN A 31 4.69 12.06 2.06
N PRO A 32 3.41 12.03 1.67
CA PRO A 32 2.31 12.55 2.49
C PRO A 32 2.31 12.05 3.94
N VAL A 33 2.75 10.80 4.14
CA VAL A 33 2.92 10.15 5.44
C VAL A 33 3.96 10.87 6.32
N GLN A 34 5.06 11.39 5.75
CA GLN A 34 6.08 12.12 6.50
C GLN A 34 5.56 13.49 6.97
N VAL A 35 4.80 14.18 6.12
CA VAL A 35 4.18 15.48 6.46
C VAL A 35 3.12 15.31 7.55
N LEU A 36 2.31 14.25 7.47
CA LEU A 36 1.36 13.88 8.51
C LEU A 36 2.08 13.56 9.83
N ARG A 37 3.14 12.75 9.81
CA ARG A 37 3.94 12.44 11.02
C ARG A 37 4.52 13.69 11.68
N GLU A 38 5.09 14.61 10.88
CA GLU A 38 5.61 15.88 11.40
C GLU A 38 4.51 16.72 12.07
N ARG A 39 3.30 16.72 11.51
CA ARG A 39 2.14 17.41 12.11
C ARG A 39 1.61 16.71 13.37
N CYS A 40 1.57 15.38 13.41
CA CYS A 40 1.19 14.63 14.61
C CYS A 40 2.13 14.95 15.77
N ARG A 41 3.45 15.01 15.52
CA ARG A 41 4.44 15.31 16.58
C ARG A 41 4.34 16.73 17.14
N ALA A 42 3.83 17.68 16.36
CA ALA A 42 3.82 19.09 16.73
C ALA A 42 2.60 19.52 17.59
N TYR A 43 1.50 18.75 17.57
CA TYR A 43 0.22 19.22 18.11
C TYR A 43 -0.56 18.21 18.96
N ASP A 44 -0.08 16.98 19.11
CA ASP A 44 -0.94 15.90 19.59
C ASP A 44 -0.69 15.57 21.07
N ILE A 45 -1.77 15.55 21.83
CA ILE A 45 -1.78 15.28 23.27
C ILE A 45 -1.88 13.77 23.43
N ASN A 46 -0.87 13.14 24.01
CA ASN A 46 -0.96 11.72 24.34
C ASN A 46 -2.14 11.49 25.30
N PRO A 47 -2.97 10.46 25.06
CA PRO A 47 -4.08 10.16 25.95
C PRO A 47 -3.56 9.70 27.31
N GLU A 48 -4.39 9.76 28.34
CA GLU A 48 -4.03 9.21 29.66
C GLU A 48 -3.93 7.68 29.62
N HIS A 49 -4.71 7.03 28.76
CA HIS A 49 -4.74 5.58 28.52
C HIS A 49 -5.07 5.30 27.05
N GLY A 50 -4.57 4.21 26.49
CA GLY A 50 -4.87 3.78 25.11
C GLY A 50 -3.82 4.19 24.08
N TYR A 51 -4.22 4.19 22.80
CA TYR A 51 -3.34 4.58 21.69
C TYR A 51 -3.24 6.11 21.53
N GLY A 52 -2.01 6.61 21.49
CA GLY A 52 -1.69 7.96 20.99
C GLY A 52 -0.50 7.92 20.03
N PRO A 53 -0.25 8.99 19.25
CA PRO A 53 -1.04 10.21 19.15
C PRO A 53 -2.37 10.03 18.38
N ALA A 54 -3.41 10.82 18.66
CA ALA A 54 -4.76 10.63 18.13
C ALA A 54 -4.83 10.77 16.60
N LEU A 55 -4.07 11.71 16.02
CA LEU A 55 -4.04 11.90 14.56
C LEU A 55 -3.38 10.71 13.84
N CYS A 56 -2.32 10.14 14.43
CA CYS A 56 -1.72 8.89 13.94
C CYS A 56 -2.71 7.73 13.99
N LEU A 57 -3.53 7.68 15.04
CA LEU A 57 -4.51 6.62 15.24
C LEU A 57 -5.64 6.72 14.22
N GLU A 58 -6.19 7.91 13.98
CA GLU A 58 -7.20 8.15 12.94
C GLU A 58 -6.64 7.84 11.54
N PHE A 59 -5.39 8.20 11.28
CA PHE A 59 -4.73 7.81 10.04
C PHE A 59 -4.61 6.28 9.92
N ALA A 60 -4.24 5.57 10.98
CA ALA A 60 -4.20 4.11 10.98
C ALA A 60 -5.60 3.49 10.77
N LYS A 61 -6.65 4.05 11.38
CA LYS A 61 -8.05 3.62 11.22
C LYS A 61 -8.58 3.77 9.79
N SER A 62 -7.96 4.63 8.97
CA SER A 62 -8.33 4.77 7.55
C SER A 62 -7.96 3.55 6.69
N TYR A 63 -7.10 2.67 7.20
CA TYR A 63 -6.70 1.43 6.52
C TYR A 63 -7.56 0.24 6.98
N ARG A 64 -7.86 -0.64 6.04
CA ARG A 64 -8.53 -1.92 6.26
C ARG A 64 -7.51 -3.00 6.53
N PHE A 65 -7.74 -3.75 7.60
CA PHE A 65 -6.90 -4.86 8.01
C PHE A 65 -7.73 -6.14 8.05
N MET A 66 -7.17 -7.23 7.57
CA MET A 66 -7.76 -8.56 7.69
C MET A 66 -6.76 -9.51 8.28
N LYS A 67 -7.18 -10.34 9.24
CA LYS A 67 -6.33 -11.39 9.80
C LYS A 67 -5.85 -12.31 8.67
N LEU A 68 -4.55 -12.60 8.61
CA LEU A 68 -3.94 -13.37 7.52
C LEU A 68 -4.64 -14.73 7.33
N SER A 69 -4.99 -15.42 8.40
CA SER A 69 -5.72 -16.69 8.30
C SER A 69 -7.09 -16.56 7.64
N VAL A 70 -7.81 -15.46 7.90
CA VAL A 70 -9.10 -15.17 7.27
C VAL A 70 -8.91 -14.81 5.81
N PHE A 71 -7.91 -13.98 5.49
CA PHE A 71 -7.57 -13.62 4.13
C PHE A 71 -7.18 -14.85 3.29
N MET A 72 -6.37 -15.76 3.83
CA MET A 72 -6.01 -17.01 3.17
C MET A 72 -7.22 -17.90 2.89
N SER A 73 -8.14 -18.03 3.85
CA SER A 73 -9.40 -18.77 3.62
C SER A 73 -10.26 -18.12 2.54
N LEU A 74 -10.34 -16.78 2.52
CA LEU A 74 -11.03 -16.04 1.49
C LEU A 74 -10.42 -16.29 0.10
N LEU A 75 -9.09 -16.24 -0.04
CA LEU A 75 -8.42 -16.53 -1.31
C LEU A 75 -8.68 -17.96 -1.79
N ARG A 76 -8.70 -18.94 -0.87
CA ARG A 76 -9.02 -20.34 -1.21
C ARG A 76 -10.45 -20.47 -1.73
N ASN A 77 -11.42 -19.87 -1.04
CA ASN A 77 -12.81 -19.89 -1.48
C ASN A 77 -12.99 -19.22 -2.85
N MET A 78 -12.29 -18.12 -3.10
CA MET A 78 -12.30 -17.46 -4.41
C MET A 78 -11.63 -18.30 -5.50
N ASN A 79 -10.66 -19.14 -5.14
CA ASN A 79 -10.00 -20.04 -6.09
C ASN A 79 -10.90 -21.21 -6.56
N ASP A 80 -12.03 -21.43 -5.91
CA ASP A 80 -12.98 -22.52 -6.22
C ASP A 80 -14.22 -22.05 -7.01
N VAL A 81 -14.21 -20.80 -7.49
CA VAL A 81 -15.35 -20.21 -8.21
C VAL A 81 -15.59 -20.87 -9.56
N GLN A 82 -16.85 -21.21 -9.82
CA GLN A 82 -17.30 -21.80 -11.08
C GLN A 82 -18.05 -20.77 -11.91
N PHE A 83 -17.41 -20.23 -12.95
CA PHE A 83 -18.04 -19.21 -13.81
C PHE A 83 -19.22 -19.71 -14.65
N SER A 84 -19.42 -21.03 -14.74
CA SER A 84 -20.64 -21.61 -15.33
C SER A 84 -21.85 -21.55 -14.41
N ASP A 85 -21.65 -21.30 -13.11
CA ASP A 85 -22.71 -21.20 -12.11
C ASP A 85 -22.84 -19.75 -11.62
N ARG A 86 -23.97 -19.12 -11.95
CA ARG A 86 -24.27 -17.76 -11.52
C ARG A 86 -24.25 -17.61 -10.00
N PHE A 87 -24.72 -18.62 -9.26
CA PHE A 87 -24.73 -18.58 -7.81
C PHE A 87 -23.29 -18.52 -7.24
N SER A 88 -22.37 -19.28 -7.83
CA SER A 88 -20.95 -19.24 -7.47
C SER A 88 -20.34 -17.85 -7.67
N VAL A 89 -20.60 -17.22 -8.82
CA VAL A 89 -20.11 -15.86 -9.13
C VAL A 89 -20.71 -14.81 -8.19
N ASP A 90 -22.03 -14.85 -7.97
CA ASP A 90 -22.73 -13.94 -7.05
C ASP A 90 -22.23 -14.09 -5.60
N SER A 91 -21.91 -15.33 -5.19
CA SER A 91 -21.32 -15.63 -3.87
C SER A 91 -19.90 -15.07 -3.74
N ALA A 92 -19.07 -15.22 -4.76
CA ALA A 92 -17.72 -14.65 -4.81
C ALA A 92 -17.76 -13.12 -4.74
N TRP A 93 -18.65 -12.50 -5.51
CA TRP A 93 -18.89 -11.07 -5.50
C TRP A 93 -19.30 -10.56 -4.12
N SER A 94 -20.28 -11.23 -3.49
CA SER A 94 -20.75 -10.90 -2.15
C SER A 94 -19.63 -10.99 -1.12
N THR A 95 -18.83 -12.06 -1.19
CA THR A 95 -17.65 -12.25 -0.33
C THR A 95 -16.66 -11.11 -0.49
N LEU A 96 -16.39 -10.67 -1.72
CA LEU A 96 -15.46 -9.57 -1.99
C LEU A 96 -16.02 -8.20 -1.54
N ILE A 97 -17.33 -7.99 -1.56
CA ILE A 97 -17.96 -6.79 -0.98
C ILE A 97 -17.76 -6.75 0.54
N GLU A 98 -17.88 -7.88 1.24
CA GLU A 98 -17.69 -7.93 2.69
C GLU A 98 -16.26 -7.56 3.11
N VAL A 99 -15.26 -7.76 2.24
CA VAL A 99 -13.89 -7.27 2.45
C VAL A 99 -13.82 -5.74 2.59
N LYS A 100 -14.77 -5.01 1.99
CA LYS A 100 -14.86 -3.55 2.16
C LYS A 100 -15.37 -3.13 3.53
N ARG A 101 -16.00 -4.05 4.27
CA ARG A 101 -16.60 -3.82 5.58
C ARG A 101 -15.70 -4.24 6.74
N CYS A 102 -14.46 -4.66 6.48
CA CYS A 102 -13.52 -5.05 7.52
C CYS A 102 -13.29 -3.89 8.50
N THR A 103 -13.48 -4.18 9.78
CA THR A 103 -13.19 -3.25 10.86
C THR A 103 -11.72 -3.35 11.28
N PRO A 104 -11.11 -2.24 11.73
CA PRO A 104 -9.77 -2.29 12.30
C PRO A 104 -9.72 -3.23 13.52
N PRO A 105 -8.65 -4.03 13.72
CA PRO A 105 -8.50 -4.91 14.87
C PRO A 105 -8.05 -4.16 16.13
N PHE A 106 -8.19 -2.84 16.16
CA PHE A 106 -7.74 -1.96 17.22
C PHE A 106 -8.70 -0.77 17.35
N SER A 107 -8.65 -0.10 18.49
CA SER A 107 -9.38 1.15 18.76
C SER A 107 -8.63 1.97 19.78
N ASP A 108 -9.17 3.12 20.18
CA ASP A 108 -8.56 4.00 21.19
C ASP A 108 -8.22 3.23 22.48
N ASN A 109 -9.13 2.34 22.89
CA ASN A 109 -9.03 1.54 24.11
C ASN A 109 -8.75 0.05 23.85
N HIS A 110 -8.44 -0.33 22.60
CA HIS A 110 -8.12 -1.71 22.25
C HIS A 110 -6.82 -1.79 21.47
N ARG A 111 -5.77 -2.30 22.13
CA ARG A 111 -4.46 -2.48 21.54
C ARG A 111 -4.51 -3.50 20.40
N PHE A 112 -3.73 -3.27 19.35
CA PHE A 112 -3.57 -4.22 18.25
C PHE A 112 -3.19 -5.62 18.77
N PRO A 113 -3.75 -6.73 18.26
CA PRO A 113 -3.51 -8.07 18.82
C PRO A 113 -2.05 -8.52 18.69
N ALA A 114 -1.51 -9.15 19.74
CA ALA A 114 -0.10 -9.57 19.79
C ALA A 114 0.17 -10.83 18.96
N SER A 115 -0.79 -11.76 18.99
CA SER A 115 -0.62 -13.15 18.53
C SER A 115 -0.90 -13.34 17.05
N ASP A 116 -1.45 -12.31 16.39
CA ASP A 116 -1.99 -12.41 15.05
C ASP A 116 -1.20 -11.57 14.05
N ILE A 117 -1.20 -12.02 12.80
CA ILE A 117 -0.68 -11.27 11.65
C ILE A 117 -1.87 -10.77 10.86
N TYR A 118 -1.84 -9.50 10.48
CA TYR A 118 -2.84 -8.86 9.64
C TYR A 118 -2.24 -8.43 8.32
N VAL A 119 -3.07 -8.45 7.28
CA VAL A 119 -2.79 -7.92 5.94
C VAL A 119 -3.52 -6.59 5.80
N CYS A 120 -2.80 -5.54 5.40
CA CYS A 120 -3.39 -4.26 5.03
C CYS A 120 -3.87 -4.31 3.58
N LEU A 121 -5.18 -4.15 3.39
CA LEU A 121 -5.84 -4.36 2.10
C LEU A 121 -5.76 -3.13 1.19
N ASP A 122 -5.41 -1.97 1.72
CA ASP A 122 -5.33 -0.70 1.00
C ASP A 122 -3.91 -0.35 0.53
N LYS A 123 -2.96 -1.27 0.70
CA LYS A 123 -1.60 -1.09 0.18
C LYS A 123 -1.39 -1.88 -1.10
N ALA A 124 -0.60 -1.30 -2.00
CA ALA A 124 -0.10 -2.01 -3.16
C ALA A 124 0.84 -3.14 -2.72
N PRO A 125 0.83 -4.29 -3.41
CA PRO A 125 0.01 -4.60 -4.59
C PRO A 125 -1.39 -5.14 -4.27
N ILE A 126 -1.69 -5.48 -3.01
CA ILE A 126 -2.97 -6.10 -2.58
C ILE A 126 -4.18 -5.29 -3.04
N LEU A 127 -4.19 -3.98 -2.85
CA LEU A 127 -5.30 -3.12 -3.25
C LEU A 127 -5.60 -3.21 -4.76
N CYS A 128 -4.54 -3.23 -5.58
CA CYS A 128 -4.67 -3.30 -7.04
C CYS A 128 -5.28 -4.63 -7.46
N LEU A 129 -4.77 -5.74 -6.91
CA LEU A 129 -5.25 -7.08 -7.21
C LEU A 129 -6.71 -7.29 -6.76
N LEU A 130 -7.08 -6.83 -5.56
CA LEU A 130 -8.47 -6.87 -5.09
C LEU A 130 -9.40 -6.02 -5.97
N SER A 131 -8.91 -4.89 -6.48
CA SER A 131 -9.68 -4.04 -7.41
C SER A 131 -9.88 -4.74 -8.75
N THR A 132 -8.87 -5.44 -9.27
CA THR A 132 -9.00 -6.26 -10.49
C THR A 132 -10.07 -7.34 -10.31
N LEU A 133 -10.04 -8.11 -9.21
CA LEU A 133 -11.08 -9.11 -8.92
C LEU A 133 -12.48 -8.47 -8.86
N HIS A 134 -12.58 -7.30 -8.26
CA HIS A 134 -13.84 -6.57 -8.18
C HIS A 134 -14.34 -6.15 -9.56
N CYS A 135 -13.48 -5.64 -10.44
CA CYS A 135 -13.87 -5.29 -11.80
C CYS A 135 -14.35 -6.51 -12.60
N ILE A 136 -13.64 -7.64 -12.49
CA ILE A 136 -14.01 -8.87 -13.19
C ILE A 136 -15.38 -9.37 -12.69
N LEU A 137 -15.57 -9.49 -11.38
CA LEU A 137 -16.81 -9.98 -10.79
C LEU A 137 -18.00 -9.02 -10.93
N ALA A 138 -17.75 -7.73 -11.17
CA ALA A 138 -18.78 -6.74 -11.50
C ALA A 138 -19.24 -6.81 -12.97
N THR A 139 -18.52 -7.54 -13.82
CA THR A 139 -18.86 -7.68 -15.24
C THR A 139 -20.10 -8.57 -15.39
N PRO A 140 -21.07 -8.20 -16.25
CA PRO A 140 -22.21 -9.07 -16.53
C PRO A 140 -21.77 -10.46 -16.96
N LEU A 141 -22.40 -11.50 -16.44
CA LEU A 141 -21.97 -12.89 -16.64
C LEU A 141 -21.91 -13.27 -18.13
N GLU A 142 -22.80 -12.72 -18.95
CA GLU A 142 -22.85 -12.94 -20.40
C GLU A 142 -21.65 -12.32 -21.15
N SER A 143 -20.95 -11.38 -20.51
CA SER A 143 -19.76 -10.70 -21.03
C SER A 143 -18.45 -11.26 -20.48
N ILE A 144 -18.51 -12.24 -19.57
CA ILE A 144 -17.32 -12.92 -19.04
C ILE A 144 -16.85 -13.95 -20.06
N ASP A 145 -15.66 -13.72 -20.61
CA ASP A 145 -15.01 -14.63 -21.54
C ASP A 145 -13.83 -15.39 -20.88
N VAL A 146 -13.19 -16.26 -21.66
CA VAL A 146 -12.03 -17.05 -21.21
C VAL A 146 -10.87 -16.15 -20.77
N HIS A 147 -10.73 -14.94 -21.34
CA HIS A 147 -9.66 -14.03 -20.96
C HIS A 147 -9.88 -13.48 -19.55
N LEU A 148 -11.08 -13.03 -19.24
CA LEU A 148 -11.45 -12.54 -17.90
C LEU A 148 -11.38 -13.65 -16.84
N ILE A 149 -11.77 -14.88 -17.19
CA ILE A 149 -11.64 -16.04 -16.29
C ILE A 149 -10.15 -16.31 -15.99
N ASN A 150 -9.30 -16.28 -17.02
CA ASN A 150 -7.86 -16.46 -16.81
C ASN A 150 -7.26 -15.31 -15.98
N GLU A 151 -7.67 -14.06 -16.24
CA GLU A 151 -7.23 -12.90 -15.46
C GLU A 151 -7.64 -13.02 -13.99
N TYR A 152 -8.85 -13.53 -13.71
CA TYR A 152 -9.35 -13.79 -12.36
C TYR A 152 -8.44 -14.75 -11.59
N PHE A 153 -8.18 -15.95 -12.14
CA PHE A 153 -7.35 -16.95 -11.47
C PHE A 153 -5.87 -16.53 -11.40
N ASN A 154 -5.35 -15.83 -12.39
CA ASN A 154 -4.00 -15.24 -12.33
C ASN A 154 -3.90 -14.18 -11.23
N THR A 155 -4.94 -13.38 -11.03
CA THR A 155 -5.01 -12.38 -9.96
C THR A 155 -5.05 -13.04 -8.59
N ILE A 156 -5.81 -14.12 -8.41
CA ILE A 156 -5.81 -14.92 -7.16
C ILE A 156 -4.44 -15.54 -6.91
N THR A 157 -3.81 -16.11 -7.94
CA THR A 157 -2.46 -16.68 -7.84
C THR A 157 -1.43 -15.62 -7.44
N SER A 158 -1.55 -14.41 -7.98
CA SER A 158 -0.73 -13.27 -7.61
C SER A 158 -0.98 -12.88 -6.15
N LEU A 159 -2.24 -12.82 -5.70
CA LEU A 159 -2.56 -12.57 -4.29
C LEU A 159 -1.94 -13.61 -3.36
N PHE A 160 -2.02 -14.91 -3.70
CA PHE A 160 -1.36 -15.97 -2.95
C PHE A 160 0.15 -15.79 -2.89
N SER A 161 0.77 -15.37 -4.00
CA SER A 161 2.21 -15.12 -4.07
C SER A 161 2.62 -13.96 -3.16
N GLU A 162 1.83 -12.88 -3.15
CA GLU A 162 2.06 -11.71 -2.30
C GLU A 162 1.92 -12.01 -0.80
N VAL A 163 1.07 -12.98 -0.44
CA VAL A 163 0.87 -13.39 0.96
C VAL A 163 1.62 -14.64 1.40
N SER A 164 2.38 -15.24 0.49
CA SER A 164 3.30 -16.32 0.83
C SER A 164 4.55 -15.72 1.48
N LEU A 165 4.79 -16.10 2.74
CA LEU A 165 5.72 -15.52 3.72
C LEU A 165 7.22 -15.51 3.33
N GLU A 166 7.60 -15.95 2.13
CA GLU A 166 9.01 -16.05 1.74
C GLU A 166 9.69 -14.67 1.58
N ASN A 167 8.91 -13.59 1.40
CA ASN A 167 9.43 -12.23 1.32
C ASN A 167 8.94 -11.39 2.51
N ASN A 168 9.59 -11.56 3.67
CA ASN A 168 9.41 -10.85 4.94
C ASN A 168 9.55 -9.30 4.88
N SER A 169 9.53 -8.69 3.70
CA SER A 169 9.72 -7.25 3.49
C SER A 169 8.50 -6.53 2.93
N SER A 170 7.38 -7.23 2.70
CA SER A 170 6.21 -6.58 2.12
C SER A 170 5.53 -5.68 3.17
N ALA A 171 5.45 -4.38 2.87
CA ALA A 171 4.85 -3.33 3.69
C ALA A 171 3.33 -3.50 3.94
N VAL A 172 2.79 -4.66 3.62
CA VAL A 172 1.37 -5.03 3.74
C VAL A 172 1.11 -5.90 4.98
N PHE A 173 2.12 -6.54 5.58
CA PHE A 173 1.94 -7.37 6.78
C PHE A 173 2.20 -6.59 8.06
N TYR A 174 1.32 -6.82 9.04
CA TYR A 174 1.35 -6.14 10.32
C TYR A 174 1.19 -7.13 11.46
N ARG A 175 2.28 -7.28 12.22
CA ARG A 175 2.23 -7.64 13.64
C ARG A 175 2.09 -6.36 14.47
N ARG A 176 1.70 -6.48 15.74
CA ARG A 176 1.60 -5.34 16.65
C ARG A 176 2.80 -4.39 16.57
N ASP A 177 4.01 -4.90 16.74
CA ASP A 177 5.20 -4.04 16.82
C ASP A 177 5.44 -3.28 15.51
N SER A 178 5.31 -3.97 14.36
CA SER A 178 5.43 -3.34 13.04
C SER A 178 4.30 -2.35 12.75
N PHE A 179 3.09 -2.59 13.27
CA PHE A 179 1.96 -1.68 13.17
C PHE A 179 2.23 -0.41 13.96
N GLU A 180 2.55 -0.55 15.24
CA GLU A 180 2.84 0.58 16.13
C GLU A 180 4.00 1.42 15.59
N GLN A 181 5.07 0.76 15.12
CA GLN A 181 6.20 1.44 14.47
C GLN A 181 5.83 2.14 13.16
N THR A 182 5.03 1.51 12.30
CA THR A 182 4.69 2.09 10.99
C THR A 182 3.81 3.32 11.11
N PHE A 183 2.89 3.29 12.06
CA PHE A 183 1.93 4.38 12.30
C PHE A 183 2.39 5.37 13.38
N ASP A 184 3.60 5.20 13.95
CA ASP A 184 4.14 6.05 15.02
C ASP A 184 3.18 6.13 16.22
N LEU A 185 2.62 4.97 16.60
CA LEU A 185 1.66 4.80 17.68
C LEU A 185 2.34 4.26 18.94
N ASN A 186 1.93 4.78 20.08
CA ASN A 186 2.32 4.36 21.41
C ASN A 186 1.09 3.94 22.20
N TRP A 187 1.19 2.80 22.89
CA TRP A 187 0.13 2.33 23.78
C TRP A 187 0.47 2.71 25.22
N ILE A 188 -0.45 3.41 25.87
CA ILE A 188 -0.39 3.74 27.29
C ILE A 188 -1.33 2.78 28.03
N PRO A 189 -0.80 1.92 28.92
CA PRO A 189 -1.58 0.88 29.59
C PRO A 189 -2.59 1.45 30.59
#